data_AF-A0A2E1VSS1-F1
#
_entry.id   AF-A0A2E1VSS1-F1
#
_cell.length_a   1.000
_cell.length_b   1.000
_cell.length_c   1.000
_cell.angle_alpha   90.00
_cell.angle_beta   90.00
_cell.angle_gamma   90.00
#
_symmetry.space_group_name_H-M   'P 1'
#
loop_
_entity.id
_entity.type
_entity.pdbx_description
1 polymer ?
#
loop_
_entity_poly.entity_id
_entity_poly.type
_entity_poly.pdbx_seq_one_letter_code
_entity_poly.pdbx_strand_id
1 'polypeptide(L)'
;MGDESAPFTVSVRAVPNIGVDRAELRVVGAYRAHKRLSLALEWNPGESELLPNFNLAPSLPGEHLPGVGLMLGTSSDRIGTPDGRAWFGAATLDPQAWGWEDAPINGYLGATYGTWANDTRAIGGLTWMVRDHLSAGVQHDGENVHGILTINPGLFTGEASRWSVDLLLIEQDGSHTAGVTVSTRF
;
A
#
# COMPACT_ATOMS: atom_id res chain seq x y z
N MET A 1 -13.18 -3.61 24.53
CA MET A 1 -13.97 -3.32 23.31
C MET A 1 -13.24 -3.96 22.15
N GLY A 2 -13.89 -4.90 21.46
CA GLY A 2 -13.28 -5.62 20.32
C GLY A 2 -13.06 -4.65 19.17
N ASP A 3 -11.93 -4.80 18.48
CA ASP A 3 -11.59 -4.05 17.28
C ASP A 3 -12.54 -4.49 16.16
N GLU A 4 -13.66 -3.77 15.99
CA GLU A 4 -14.68 -3.98 14.95
C GLU A 4 -14.20 -3.49 13.57
N SER A 5 -12.94 -3.72 13.23
CA SER A 5 -12.50 -3.56 11.85
C SER A 5 -13.01 -4.75 11.02
N ALA A 6 -13.74 -4.45 9.95
CA ALA A 6 -14.04 -5.38 8.86
C ALA A 6 -12.82 -6.28 8.54
N PRO A 7 -12.88 -7.59 8.81
CA PRO A 7 -11.72 -8.47 8.66
C PRO A 7 -11.35 -8.71 7.19
N PHE A 8 -12.23 -8.37 6.25
CA PHE A 8 -12.00 -8.62 4.83
C PHE A 8 -11.99 -7.31 4.04
N THR A 9 -11.03 -7.18 3.12
CA THR A 9 -10.94 -6.06 2.18
C THR A 9 -10.80 -6.60 0.76
N VAL A 10 -11.55 -6.03 -0.17
CA VAL A 10 -11.36 -6.23 -1.60
C VAL A 10 -10.94 -4.92 -2.22
N SER A 11 -9.83 -4.93 -2.96
CA SER A 11 -9.32 -3.77 -3.68
C SER A 11 -9.22 -4.10 -5.17
N VAL A 12 -9.73 -3.20 -6.01
CA VAL A 12 -9.58 -3.27 -7.47
C VAL A 12 -8.83 -2.04 -7.93
N ARG A 13 -7.67 -2.23 -8.56
CA ARG A 13 -6.88 -1.16 -9.17
C ARG A 13 -6.93 -1.29 -10.69
N ALA A 14 -7.23 -0.19 -11.37
CA ALA A 14 -7.13 -0.06 -12.81
C ALA A 14 -6.15 1.06 -13.19
N VAL A 15 -5.19 0.78 -14.07
CA VAL A 15 -4.20 1.73 -14.60
C VAL A 15 -4.10 1.56 -16.12
N PRO A 16 -5.06 2.09 -16.89
CA PRO A 16 -5.11 1.86 -18.33
C PRO A 16 -3.93 2.51 -19.07
N ASN A 17 -3.41 1.85 -20.11
CA ASN A 17 -2.31 2.36 -20.94
C ASN A 17 -0.99 2.53 -20.19
N ILE A 18 -0.75 1.73 -19.16
CA ILE A 18 0.53 1.74 -18.43
C ILE A 18 1.67 1.07 -19.23
N GLY A 19 1.36 0.43 -20.36
CA GLY A 19 2.33 -0.25 -21.21
C GLY A 19 2.74 -1.63 -20.73
N VAL A 20 2.14 -2.12 -19.65
CA VAL A 20 2.38 -3.44 -19.06
C VAL A 20 1.06 -4.08 -18.66
N ASP A 21 0.61 -5.06 -19.44
CA ASP A 21 -0.71 -5.71 -19.32
C ASP A 21 -0.99 -6.22 -17.91
N ARG A 22 0.02 -6.82 -17.27
CA ARG A 22 -0.04 -7.28 -15.88
C ARG A 22 -0.50 -6.19 -14.91
N ALA A 23 -0.05 -4.95 -15.09
CA ALA A 23 -0.29 -3.86 -14.16
C ALA A 23 -1.59 -3.09 -14.43
N GLU A 24 -2.23 -3.30 -15.59
CA GLU A 24 -3.42 -2.57 -16.00
C GLU A 24 -4.62 -2.84 -15.10
N LEU A 25 -4.78 -4.07 -14.64
CA LEU A 25 -5.85 -4.47 -13.72
C LEU A 25 -5.28 -5.37 -12.63
N ARG A 26 -5.56 -5.03 -11.38
CA ARG A 26 -5.21 -5.84 -10.22
C ARG A 26 -6.38 -5.95 -9.26
N VAL A 27 -6.67 -7.16 -8.83
CA VAL A 27 -7.66 -7.43 -7.77
C VAL A 27 -6.95 -8.04 -6.57
N VAL A 28 -7.15 -7.50 -5.38
CA VAL A 28 -6.61 -8.03 -4.14
C VAL A 28 -7.74 -8.33 -3.17
N GLY A 29 -7.84 -9.57 -2.73
CA GLY A 29 -8.68 -9.98 -1.61
C GLY A 29 -7.81 -10.22 -0.38
N ALA A 30 -7.98 -9.43 0.67
CA ALA A 30 -7.16 -9.47 1.89
C ALA A 30 -8.00 -9.82 3.11
N TYR A 31 -7.49 -10.71 3.95
CA TYR A 31 -8.06 -11.13 5.23
C TYR A 31 -7.11 -10.81 6.38
N ARG A 32 -7.61 -10.10 7.38
CA ARG A 32 -6.88 -9.79 8.63
C ARG A 32 -6.97 -10.99 9.58
N ALA A 33 -6.05 -11.94 9.42
CA ALA A 33 -5.97 -13.14 10.26
C ALA A 33 -5.58 -12.82 11.72
N HIS A 34 -4.86 -11.72 11.95
CA HIS A 34 -4.50 -11.22 13.28
C HIS A 34 -4.34 -9.69 13.22
N LYS A 35 -4.33 -9.01 14.38
CA LYS A 35 -4.07 -7.55 14.48
C LYS A 35 -2.75 -7.09 13.83
N ARG A 36 -1.87 -8.03 13.49
CA ARG A 36 -0.53 -7.80 12.94
C ARG A 36 -0.25 -8.60 11.69
N LEU A 37 -1.19 -9.46 11.26
CA LEU A 37 -1.01 -10.34 10.13
C LEU A 37 -2.22 -10.22 9.22
N SER A 38 -1.96 -9.82 7.99
CA SER A 38 -2.91 -9.87 6.90
C SER A 38 -2.42 -10.86 5.86
N LEU A 39 -3.31 -11.71 5.38
CA LEU A 39 -3.08 -12.62 4.26
C LEU A 39 -3.89 -12.12 3.07
N ALA A 40 -3.39 -12.25 1.86
CA ALA A 40 -4.09 -11.80 0.68
C ALA A 40 -3.84 -12.70 -0.52
N LEU A 41 -4.77 -12.65 -1.46
CA LEU A 41 -4.60 -13.15 -2.81
C LEU A 41 -4.70 -11.97 -3.77
N GLU A 42 -3.69 -11.85 -4.62
CA GLU A 42 -3.61 -10.85 -5.68
C GLU A 42 -3.77 -11.54 -7.03
N TRP A 43 -4.69 -11.03 -7.85
CA TRP A 43 -4.95 -11.51 -9.18
C TRP A 43 -4.66 -10.41 -10.21
N ASN A 44 -3.78 -10.71 -11.16
CA ASN A 44 -3.40 -9.86 -12.27
C ASN A 44 -3.84 -10.55 -13.58
N PRO A 45 -5.06 -10.27 -14.09
CA PRO A 45 -5.61 -10.94 -15.27
C PRO A 45 -4.80 -10.76 -16.55
N GLY A 46 -4.05 -9.67 -16.70
CA GLY A 46 -3.19 -9.43 -17.87
C GLY A 46 -2.19 -10.56 -18.12
N GLU A 47 -1.76 -11.26 -17.07
CA GLU A 47 -0.82 -12.39 -17.15
C GLU A 47 -1.43 -13.70 -16.59
N SER A 48 -2.74 -13.75 -16.39
CA SER A 48 -3.42 -14.87 -15.72
C SER A 48 -2.77 -15.28 -14.39
N GLU A 49 -2.21 -14.32 -13.66
CA GLU A 49 -1.36 -14.55 -12.50
C GLU A 49 -2.17 -14.45 -11.20
N LEU A 50 -1.98 -15.42 -10.29
CA LEU A 50 -2.56 -15.40 -8.95
C LEU A 50 -1.44 -15.58 -7.91
N LEU A 51 -1.25 -14.57 -7.06
CA LEU A 51 -0.17 -14.50 -6.08
C LEU A 51 -0.72 -14.45 -4.65
N PRO A 52 -0.30 -15.37 -3.76
CA PRO A 52 -0.45 -15.18 -2.34
C PRO A 52 0.50 -14.09 -1.84
N ASN A 53 -0.07 -13.19 -1.03
CA ASN A 53 0.61 -12.06 -0.41
C ASN A 53 0.38 -12.12 1.11
N PHE A 54 1.32 -11.57 1.88
CA PHE A 54 1.09 -11.32 3.30
C PHE A 54 1.70 -9.99 3.73
N ASN A 55 1.18 -9.46 4.84
CA ASN A 55 1.76 -8.33 5.54
C ASN A 55 1.84 -8.69 7.03
N LEU A 56 3.03 -8.60 7.60
CA LEU A 56 3.33 -8.86 9.00
C LEU A 56 3.93 -7.60 9.62
N ALA A 57 3.32 -7.12 10.70
CA ALA A 57 3.88 -6.06 11.54
C ALA A 57 4.45 -6.69 12.82
N PRO A 58 5.74 -7.12 12.83
CA PRO A 58 6.32 -7.74 14.00
C PRO A 58 6.38 -6.74 15.16
N SER A 59 6.21 -7.25 16.39
CA SER A 59 6.56 -6.44 17.57
C SER A 59 8.05 -6.18 17.55
N LEU A 60 8.45 -4.92 17.63
CA LEU A 60 9.80 -4.59 18.04
C LEU A 60 9.98 -4.97 19.51
N PRO A 61 11.06 -5.68 19.87
CA PRO A 61 11.39 -5.90 21.27
C PRO A 61 11.82 -4.57 21.92
N GLY A 62 10.97 -4.04 22.81
CA GLY A 62 11.33 -3.11 23.89
C GLY A 62 11.69 -1.66 23.52
N GLU A 63 10.98 -0.71 24.14
CA GLU A 63 11.28 0.68 24.60
C GLU A 63 12.26 1.63 23.86
N HIS A 64 13.06 1.22 22.87
CA HIS A 64 14.19 2.03 22.41
C HIS A 64 13.91 2.92 21.20
N LEU A 65 12.81 2.68 20.48
CA LEU A 65 12.41 3.48 19.31
C LEU A 65 10.89 3.72 19.35
N PRO A 66 10.39 4.61 20.23
CA PRO A 66 9.01 5.06 20.14
C PRO A 66 8.73 5.55 18.71
N GLY A 67 7.53 5.31 18.19
CA GLY A 67 7.12 5.79 16.86
C GLY A 67 7.71 5.08 15.65
N VAL A 68 8.50 4.03 15.84
CA VAL A 68 8.96 3.18 14.74
C VAL A 68 8.20 1.85 14.76
N GLY A 69 7.52 1.55 13.67
CA GLY A 69 6.96 0.22 13.39
C GLY A 69 7.81 -0.50 12.35
N LEU A 70 7.69 -1.82 12.29
CA LEU A 70 8.24 -2.61 11.18
C LEU A 70 7.10 -3.27 10.42
N MET A 71 7.30 -3.44 9.11
CA MET A 71 6.44 -4.21 8.23
C MET A 71 7.30 -5.11 7.35
N LEU A 72 6.90 -6.37 7.26
CA LEU A 72 7.43 -7.35 6.31
C LEU A 72 6.28 -7.83 5.43
N GLY A 73 6.53 -8.06 4.16
CA GLY A 73 5.47 -8.57 3.30
C GLY A 73 5.93 -9.07 1.95
N THR A 74 4.94 -9.55 1.20
CA THR A 74 5.10 -9.97 -0.18
C THR A 74 4.05 -9.35 -1.07
N SER A 75 4.42 -9.16 -2.33
CA SER A 75 3.55 -8.64 -3.38
C SER A 75 3.95 -9.19 -4.74
N SER A 76 3.18 -8.84 -5.78
CA SER A 76 3.77 -8.71 -7.12
C SER A 76 5.00 -7.81 -7.08
N ASP A 77 5.93 -8.04 -8.00
CA ASP A 77 7.01 -7.10 -8.27
C ASP A 77 6.46 -5.71 -8.68
N ARG A 78 7.33 -4.70 -8.75
CA ARG A 78 6.97 -3.29 -8.89
C ARG A 78 6.05 -3.02 -10.08
N ILE A 79 5.32 -1.92 -10.00
CA ILE A 79 4.48 -1.45 -11.10
C ILE A 79 5.38 -1.25 -12.33
N GLY A 80 4.92 -1.74 -13.49
CA GLY A 80 5.71 -1.71 -14.73
C GLY A 80 6.60 -2.92 -14.98
N THR A 81 6.56 -3.95 -14.13
CA THR A 81 7.20 -5.24 -14.44
C THR A 81 6.20 -6.23 -15.05
N PRO A 82 6.58 -6.95 -16.12
CA PRO A 82 5.69 -7.89 -16.78
C PRO A 82 5.44 -9.16 -15.94
N ASP A 83 6.33 -9.51 -15.01
CA ASP A 83 6.14 -10.63 -14.09
C ASP A 83 6.89 -10.42 -12.75
N GLY A 84 6.86 -11.43 -11.88
CA GLY A 84 7.77 -11.53 -10.74
C GLY A 84 7.14 -11.28 -9.38
N ARG A 85 7.87 -11.57 -8.31
CA ARG A 85 7.44 -11.37 -6.92
C ARG A 85 8.39 -10.44 -6.19
N ALA A 86 7.85 -9.73 -5.21
CA ALA A 86 8.64 -8.93 -4.29
C ALA A 86 8.51 -9.46 -2.86
N TRP A 87 9.61 -9.36 -2.11
CA TRP A 87 9.62 -9.41 -0.65
C TRP A 87 10.16 -8.10 -0.15
N PHE A 88 9.49 -7.49 0.81
CA PHE A 88 9.89 -6.20 1.34
C PHE A 88 9.95 -6.20 2.85
N GLY A 89 10.78 -5.28 3.35
CA GLY A 89 10.82 -4.88 4.74
C GLY A 89 10.92 -3.37 4.83
N ALA A 90 10.06 -2.76 5.64
CA ALA A 90 10.03 -1.32 5.84
C ALA A 90 9.86 -0.94 7.31
N ALA A 91 10.52 0.14 7.70
CA ALA A 91 10.24 0.84 8.93
C ALA A 91 9.16 1.90 8.66
N THR A 92 8.07 1.87 9.43
CA THR A 92 7.03 2.90 9.41
C THR A 92 7.30 3.91 10.51
N LEU A 93 7.06 5.18 10.22
CA LEU A 93 7.28 6.29 11.13
C LEU A 93 5.92 6.86 11.54
N ASP A 94 5.71 6.93 12.85
CA ASP A 94 4.57 7.55 13.52
C ASP A 94 5.09 8.75 14.33
N PRO A 95 5.02 9.98 13.76
CA PRO A 95 5.50 11.17 14.43
C PRO A 95 4.74 11.54 15.71
N GLN A 96 3.51 11.03 15.91
CA GLN A 96 2.76 11.31 17.13
C GLN A 96 3.45 10.71 18.35
N ALA A 97 4.07 9.54 18.20
CA ALA A 97 4.88 8.91 19.24
C ALA A 97 6.19 9.66 19.55
N TRP A 98 6.55 10.69 18.78
CA TRP A 98 7.64 11.63 19.06
C TRP A 98 7.16 12.96 19.65
N GLY A 99 5.89 13.04 20.05
CA GLY A 99 5.30 14.25 20.64
C GLY A 99 4.85 15.27 19.58
N TRP A 100 4.76 14.88 18.31
CA TRP A 100 4.13 15.70 17.28
C TRP A 100 2.67 15.29 17.14
N GLU A 101 1.89 15.57 18.17
CA GLU A 101 0.50 15.07 18.34
C GLU A 101 -0.42 15.44 17.17
N ASP A 102 -0.14 16.57 16.50
CA ASP A 102 -0.91 17.06 15.35
C ASP A 102 -0.21 16.83 14.00
N ALA A 103 0.87 16.05 13.93
CA ALA A 103 1.57 15.83 12.67
C ALA A 103 0.64 15.13 11.67
N PRO A 104 0.27 15.78 10.56
CA PRO A 104 -0.61 15.19 9.57
C PRO A 104 0.17 14.25 8.64
N ILE A 105 1.33 13.74 9.03
CA ILE A 105 2.25 13.04 8.13
C ILE A 105 2.59 11.67 8.71
N ASN A 106 2.54 10.66 7.86
CA ASN A 106 3.10 9.34 8.13
C ASN A 106 4.08 8.99 7.03
N GLY A 107 5.07 8.16 7.36
CA GLY A 107 6.10 7.78 6.39
C GLY A 107 6.57 6.36 6.56
N TYR A 108 7.24 5.86 5.54
CA TYR A 108 8.00 4.63 5.64
C TYR A 108 9.27 4.68 4.79
N LEU A 109 10.26 3.90 5.20
CA LEU A 109 11.48 3.66 4.45
C LEU A 109 11.87 2.20 4.60
N GLY A 110 12.32 1.57 3.52
CA GLY A 110 12.62 0.16 3.51
C GLY A 110 13.41 -0.30 2.31
N ALA A 111 13.42 -1.61 2.12
CA ALA A 111 13.96 -2.26 0.94
C ALA A 111 13.00 -3.33 0.43
N THR A 112 13.05 -3.56 -0.88
CA THR A 112 12.37 -4.65 -1.56
C THR A 112 13.39 -5.48 -2.33
N TYR A 113 13.20 -6.80 -2.37
CA TYR A 113 13.88 -7.71 -3.28
C TYR A 113 12.88 -8.21 -4.31
N GLY A 114 13.12 -7.90 -5.58
CA GLY A 114 12.26 -8.28 -6.71
C GLY A 114 12.85 -9.43 -7.51
N THR A 115 12.05 -10.41 -7.93
CA THR A 115 12.54 -11.53 -8.75
C THR A 115 12.70 -11.17 -10.22
N TRP A 116 12.06 -10.11 -10.73
CA TRP A 116 12.15 -9.75 -12.14
C TRP A 116 13.58 -9.33 -12.53
N ALA A 117 14.15 -8.40 -11.75
CA ALA A 117 15.51 -7.91 -11.94
C ALA A 117 16.55 -8.58 -11.01
N ASN A 118 16.09 -9.45 -10.10
CA ASN A 118 16.92 -10.24 -9.18
C ASN A 118 17.87 -9.38 -8.32
N ASP A 119 17.31 -8.34 -7.72
CA ASP A 119 18.07 -7.31 -7.00
C ASP A 119 17.23 -6.65 -5.89
N THR A 120 17.94 -5.91 -5.03
CA THR A 120 17.35 -5.19 -3.91
C THR A 120 17.33 -3.69 -4.19
N ARG A 121 16.19 -3.05 -3.95
CA ARG A 121 16.00 -1.61 -4.13
C ARG A 121 15.49 -0.96 -2.85
N ALA A 122 15.85 0.30 -2.65
CA ALA A 122 15.30 1.12 -1.59
C ALA A 122 13.88 1.57 -1.95
N ILE A 123 12.95 1.42 -1.01
CA ILE A 123 11.56 1.84 -1.15
C ILE A 123 11.22 2.85 -0.06
N GLY A 124 10.23 3.70 -0.30
CA GLY A 124 9.79 4.63 0.71
C GLY A 124 8.57 5.42 0.28
N GLY A 125 7.95 6.09 1.24
CA GLY A 125 6.82 6.94 0.95
C GLY A 125 6.46 7.86 2.09
N LEU A 126 5.72 8.90 1.74
CA LEU A 126 5.14 9.86 2.67
C LEU A 126 3.67 10.03 2.34
N THR A 127 2.84 10.09 3.37
CA THR A 127 1.42 10.37 3.27
C THR A 127 1.08 11.54 4.17
N TRP A 128 0.46 12.56 3.60
CA TRP A 128 -0.09 13.74 4.25
C TRP A 128 -1.61 13.62 4.38
N MET A 129 -2.13 13.72 5.60
CA MET A 129 -3.55 13.83 5.91
C MET A 129 -3.98 15.29 5.71
N VAL A 130 -4.63 15.56 4.58
CA VAL A 130 -5.05 16.91 4.21
C VAL A 130 -6.30 17.31 4.99
N ARG A 131 -7.22 16.35 5.13
CA ARG A 131 -8.44 16.40 5.94
C ARG A 131 -8.78 14.99 6.41
N ASP A 132 -9.72 14.84 7.33
CA ASP A 132 -10.13 13.52 7.86
C ASP A 132 -10.54 12.51 6.77
N HIS A 133 -11.07 13.00 5.64
CA HIS A 133 -11.54 12.19 4.51
C HIS A 133 -10.61 12.20 3.29
N LEU A 134 -9.49 12.93 3.36
CA LEU A 134 -8.60 13.17 2.22
C LEU A 134 -7.13 13.10 2.63
N SER A 135 -6.37 12.21 2.01
CA SER A 135 -4.91 12.20 2.12
C SER A 135 -4.25 12.26 0.75
N ALA A 136 -3.05 12.81 0.71
CA ALA A 136 -2.18 12.85 -0.45
C ALA A 136 -0.85 12.18 -0.09
N GLY A 137 -0.21 11.50 -1.01
CA GLY A 137 1.05 10.84 -0.74
C GLY A 137 1.92 10.68 -1.97
N VAL A 138 3.18 10.36 -1.72
CA VAL A 138 4.17 10.01 -2.71
C VAL A 138 4.87 8.73 -2.27
N GLN A 139 5.12 7.82 -3.20
CA GLN A 139 5.80 6.55 -2.95
C GLN A 139 6.86 6.30 -4.02
N HIS A 140 8.01 5.78 -3.62
CA HIS A 140 9.05 5.27 -4.49
C HIS A 140 9.07 3.75 -4.37
N ASP A 141 8.84 3.05 -5.47
CA ASP A 141 8.77 1.58 -5.49
C ASP A 141 10.13 0.89 -5.72
N GLY A 142 11.19 1.69 -5.80
CA GLY A 142 12.54 1.23 -6.09
C GLY A 142 13.07 1.77 -7.43
N GLU A 143 12.17 2.05 -8.37
CA GLU A 143 12.53 2.57 -9.70
C GLU A 143 11.79 3.87 -9.99
N ASN A 144 10.48 3.87 -9.75
CA ASN A 144 9.58 4.93 -10.17
C ASN A 144 8.89 5.60 -8.97
N VAL A 145 8.44 6.83 -9.19
CA VAL A 145 7.70 7.61 -8.18
C VAL A 145 6.20 7.68 -8.51
N HIS A 146 5.38 7.38 -7.52
CA HIS A 146 3.92 7.34 -7.62
C HIS A 146 3.30 8.37 -6.70
N GLY A 147 2.46 9.25 -7.26
CA GLY A 147 1.57 10.14 -6.51
C GLY A 147 0.24 9.45 -6.23
N ILE A 148 -0.30 9.64 -5.02
CA ILE A 148 -1.58 9.05 -4.61
C ILE A 148 -2.43 10.10 -3.94
N LEU A 149 -3.71 10.14 -4.30
CA LEU A 149 -4.74 10.89 -3.58
C LEU A 149 -5.82 9.91 -3.11
N THR A 150 -5.98 9.76 -1.80
CA THR A 150 -6.97 8.85 -1.20
C THR A 150 -8.14 9.65 -0.66
N ILE A 151 -9.35 9.23 -1.03
CA ILE A 151 -10.62 9.77 -0.56
C ILE A 151 -11.37 8.67 0.19
N ASN A 152 -11.89 8.97 1.38
CA ASN A 152 -12.70 8.07 2.20
C ASN A 152 -14.13 8.61 2.36
N PRO A 153 -15.05 8.35 1.42
CA PRO A 153 -16.27 9.17 1.35
C PRO A 153 -17.31 8.88 2.41
N GLY A 154 -17.26 7.71 3.08
CA GLY A 154 -18.10 7.46 4.26
C GLY A 154 -17.87 8.48 5.40
N LEU A 155 -16.69 9.11 5.43
CA LEU A 155 -16.40 10.16 6.40
C LEU A 155 -17.08 11.49 6.06
N PHE A 156 -17.63 11.68 4.84
CA PHE A 156 -18.51 12.84 4.56
C PHE A 156 -19.87 12.71 5.25
N THR A 157 -20.35 11.48 5.47
CA THR A 157 -21.67 11.20 6.05
C THR A 157 -21.63 10.90 7.55
N GLY A 158 -20.44 10.94 8.17
CA GLY A 158 -20.25 10.59 9.58
C GLY A 158 -20.33 9.09 9.86
N GLU A 159 -20.28 8.25 8.83
CA GLU A 159 -20.30 6.80 8.96
C GLU A 159 -18.90 6.20 8.89
N ALA A 160 -18.70 5.03 9.51
CA ALA A 160 -17.48 4.27 9.30
C ALA A 160 -17.34 3.94 7.80
N SER A 161 -16.28 4.44 7.18
CA SER A 161 -16.05 4.28 5.74
C SER A 161 -15.82 2.80 5.39
N ARG A 162 -16.85 2.22 4.76
CA ARG A 162 -16.79 0.86 4.17
C ARG A 162 -16.04 0.82 2.85
N TRP A 163 -15.74 1.98 2.26
CA TRP A 163 -15.05 2.06 0.98
C TRP A 163 -14.16 3.28 0.87
N SER A 164 -13.05 3.14 0.14
CA SER A 164 -12.12 4.21 -0.20
C SER A 164 -11.83 4.21 -1.71
N VAL A 165 -11.46 5.38 -2.23
CA VAL A 165 -11.04 5.57 -3.62
C VAL A 165 -9.68 6.24 -3.62
N ASP A 166 -8.73 5.63 -4.32
CA ASP A 166 -7.41 6.20 -4.55
C ASP A 166 -7.30 6.63 -6.02
N LEU A 167 -6.94 7.87 -6.27
CA LEU A 167 -6.48 8.34 -7.57
C LEU A 167 -4.96 8.21 -7.60
N LEU A 168 -4.44 7.55 -8.63
CA LEU A 168 -3.02 7.26 -8.79
C LEU A 168 -2.47 8.08 -9.95
N LEU A 169 -1.31 8.72 -9.73
CA LEU A 169 -0.46 9.23 -10.79
C LEU A 169 0.83 8.42 -10.74
N ILE A 170 1.05 7.59 -11.75
CA ILE A 170 2.16 6.64 -11.81
C ILE A 170 3.13 7.18 -12.83
N GLU A 171 4.37 7.41 -12.40
CA GLU A 171 5.49 7.59 -13.32
C GLU A 171 6.02 6.20 -13.73
N GLN A 172 6.33 6.04 -15.01
CA GLN A 172 6.83 4.81 -15.58
C GLN A 172 7.77 5.15 -16.73
N ASP A 173 9.07 4.99 -16.51
CA ASP A 173 10.12 5.21 -17.53
C ASP A 173 10.01 6.62 -18.18
N GLY A 174 9.71 7.64 -17.37
CA GLY A 174 9.52 9.03 -17.80
C GLY A 174 8.14 9.35 -18.39
N SER A 175 7.28 8.34 -18.60
CA SER A 175 5.87 8.52 -18.95
C SER A 175 5.01 8.62 -17.69
N HIS A 176 3.83 9.24 -17.79
CA HIS A 176 2.90 9.39 -16.67
C HIS A 176 1.54 8.83 -17.03
N THR A 177 1.02 7.96 -16.18
CA THR A 177 -0.29 7.31 -16.37
C THR A 177 -1.15 7.49 -15.13
N ALA A 178 -2.44 7.75 -15.35
CA ALA A 178 -3.41 7.85 -14.27
C ALA A 178 -4.09 6.51 -14.00
N GLY A 179 -4.36 6.22 -12.75
CA GLY A 179 -5.10 5.03 -12.33
C GLY A 179 -6.09 5.32 -11.22
N VAL A 180 -6.90 4.31 -10.91
CA VAL A 180 -7.84 4.36 -9.79
C VAL A 180 -7.78 3.04 -9.02
N THR A 181 -7.84 3.12 -7.70
CA THR A 181 -8.12 1.97 -6.84
C THR A 181 -9.42 2.19 -6.10
N VAL A 182 -10.30 1.20 -6.08
CA VAL A 182 -11.47 1.18 -5.21
C VAL A 182 -11.30 0.04 -4.22
N SER A 183 -11.41 0.34 -2.93
CA SER A 183 -11.33 -0.65 -1.86
C SER A 183 -12.62 -0.70 -1.07
N THR A 184 -13.10 -1.90 -0.77
CA THR A 184 -14.31 -2.15 0.03
C THR A 184 -13.97 -3.05 1.21
N ARG A 185 -14.50 -2.73 2.38
CA ARG A 185 -14.29 -3.43 3.66
C ARG A 185 -15.58 -4.12 4.11
N PHE A 186 -15.48 -5.39 4.53
CA PHE A 186 -16.57 -6.25 4.97
C PHE A 186 -16.31 -6.81 6.37
#